data_AF-A0A524R172-F1
#
_entry.id   AF-A0A524R172-F1
#
_cell.length_a   1.000
_cell.length_b   1.000
_cell.length_c   1.000
_cell.angle_alpha   90.00
_cell.angle_beta   90.00
_cell.angle_gamma   90.00
#
_symmetry.space_group_name_H-M   'P 1'
#
loop_
_entity.id
_entity.type
_entity.pdbx_description
1 polymer ?
#
loop_
_entity_poly.entity_id
_entity_poly.type
_entity_poly.pdbx_seq_one_letter_code
_entity_poly.pdbx_strand_id
1 'polypeptide(L)' 'MRPPESLRDSLRLIVITDGEMAKPRSVEVVVDQLLRAGVRAIQLRDKAASARALLNQALRLREQTREWGALLFVNDRFDV' A
#
# COMPACT_ATOMS: atom_id res chain seq x y z
N MET A 1 8.28 16.85 4.27
CA MET A 1 6.81 16.94 4.11
C MET A 1 6.16 16.76 5.47
N ARG A 2 5.12 17.54 5.79
CA ARG A 2 4.45 17.46 7.11
C ARG A 2 3.71 16.12 7.22
N PRO A 3 3.85 15.36 8.31
CA PRO A 3 3.05 14.16 8.51
C PRO A 3 1.56 14.52 8.62
N PRO A 4 0.65 13.64 8.18
CA PRO A 4 -0.78 13.91 8.29
C PRO A 4 -1.19 13.95 9.76
N GLU A 5 -1.97 14.97 10.14
CA GLU A 5 -2.41 15.21 11.52
C GLU A 5 -3.79 14.59 11.81
N SER A 6 -4.47 14.08 10.78
CA SER A 6 -5.78 13.45 10.87
C SER A 6 -5.97 12.34 9.84
N LEU A 7 -6.94 11.46 10.07
CA LEU A 7 -7.35 10.45 9.07
C LEU A 7 -7.76 11.11 7.75
N ARG A 8 -8.46 12.25 7.80
CA ARG A 8 -8.85 13.02 6.60
C ARG A 8 -7.63 13.45 5.80
N ASP A 9 -6.57 13.90 6.46
CA ASP A 9 -5.35 14.35 5.77
C ASP A 9 -4.60 13.20 5.11
N SER A 10 -4.51 12.05 5.78
CA SER A 10 -3.92 10.83 5.19
C SER A 10 -4.68 10.35 3.96
N LEU A 11 -6.01 10.52 3.94
CA LEU A 11 -6.89 10.04 2.86
C LEU A 11 -7.08 11.04 1.71
N ARG A 12 -6.42 12.21 1.73
CA ARG A 12 -6.48 13.17 0.60
C ARG A 12 -6.02 12.57 -0.73
N LEU A 13 -5.11 11.60 -0.67
CA LEU A 13 -4.68 10.78 -1.81
C LEU A 13 -4.50 9.34 -1.34
N ILE A 14 -5.28 8.44 -1.94
CA ILE A 14 -5.13 6.99 -1.75
C ILE A 14 -4.67 6.40 -3.07
N VAL A 15 -3.55 5.68 -3.06
CA VAL A 15 -3.07 4.95 -4.23
C VAL A 15 -3.50 3.51 -4.13
N ILE A 16 -4.22 3.03 -5.15
CA ILE A 16 -4.64 1.63 -5.27
C ILE A 16 -3.58 0.91 -6.12
N THR A 17 -3.04 -0.20 -5.61
CA THR A 17 -2.04 -0.98 -6.32
C THR A 17 -2.68 -1.88 -7.37
N ASP A 18 -1.90 -2.25 -8.38
CA ASP A 18 -2.24 -3.34 -9.30
C ASP A 18 -0.94 -4.06 -9.70
N GLY A 19 -0.91 -5.38 -9.54
CA GLY A 19 0.28 -6.19 -9.75
C GLY A 19 0.75 -6.23 -11.22
N GLU A 20 -0.18 -6.16 -12.18
CA GLU A 20 0.16 -6.14 -13.61
C GLU A 20 0.70 -4.76 -14.01
N MET A 21 0.10 -3.68 -13.51
CA MET A 21 0.56 -2.32 -13.78
C MET A 21 1.91 -1.98 -13.12
N ALA A 22 2.28 -2.69 -12.06
CA ALA A 22 3.58 -2.51 -11.41
C ALA A 22 4.74 -3.05 -12.27
N LYS A 23 4.48 -4.00 -13.17
CA LYS A 23 5.52 -4.68 -13.96
C LYS A 23 6.33 -3.68 -14.82
N PRO A 24 7.64 -3.94 -15.00
CA PRO A 24 8.40 -5.10 -14.52
C PRO A 24 8.82 -5.03 -13.04
N ARG A 25 8.43 -3.97 -12.32
CA ARG A 25 8.71 -3.82 -10.88
C ARG A 25 7.70 -4.63 -10.06
N SER A 26 7.98 -4.78 -8.77
CA SER A 26 7.00 -5.29 -7.81
C SER A 26 6.16 -4.16 -7.22
N VAL A 27 5.02 -4.50 -6.63
CA VAL A 27 4.16 -3.54 -5.92
C VAL A 27 4.91 -2.88 -4.77
N GLU A 28 5.74 -3.62 -4.04
CA GLU A 28 6.54 -3.13 -2.92
C GLU A 28 7.56 -2.06 -3.34
N VAL A 29 8.17 -2.20 -4.53
CA VAL A 29 9.09 -1.19 -5.07
C VAL A 29 8.34 0.09 -5.43
N VAL A 30 7.16 -0.03 -6.06
CA VAL A 30 6.34 1.12 -6.41
C VAL A 30 5.85 1.82 -5.14
N VAL A 31 5.39 1.07 -4.13
CA VAL A 31 4.94 1.63 -2.86
C VAL A 31 6.06 2.35 -2.12
N ASP A 32 7.28 1.80 -2.04
CA ASP A 32 8.42 2.50 -1.44
C ASP A 32 8.67 3.87 -2.11
N GLN A 33 8.62 3.94 -3.44
CA GLN A 33 8.75 5.20 -4.18
C GLN A 33 7.64 6.20 -3.85
N LEU A 34 6.39 5.73 -3.75
CA LEU A 34 5.24 6.56 -3.38
C LEU A 34 5.35 7.09 -1.96
N LEU A 35 5.79 6.26 -1.01
CA LEU A 35 5.99 6.65 0.38
C LEU A 35 7.08 7.73 0.51
N ARG A 36 8.21 7.58 -0.20
CA ARG A 36 9.26 8.61 -0.30
C ARG A 36 8.75 9.92 -0.91
N ALA A 37 7.86 9.82 -1.89
CA ALA A 37 7.22 10.97 -2.54
C ALA A 37 6.13 11.65 -1.67
N GLY A 38 5.78 11.07 -0.52
CA GLY A 38 4.84 11.67 0.42
C GLY A 38 3.44 11.08 0.42
N VAL A 39 3.17 10.01 -0.33
CA VAL A 39 1.87 9.32 -0.24
C VAL A 39 1.69 8.71 1.15
N ARG A 40 0.50 8.86 1.75
CA ARG A 40 0.22 8.39 3.12
C ARG A 40 -0.99 7.47 3.24
N ALA A 41 -1.57 7.04 2.12
CA ALA A 41 -2.56 5.98 2.10
C ALA A 41 -2.37 5.09 0.87
N ILE A 42 -2.23 3.79 1.11
CA ILE A 42 -2.06 2.76 0.08
C ILE A 42 -3.18 1.73 0.26
N GLN A 43 -3.81 1.32 -0.84
CA GLN A 43 -4.72 0.18 -0.86
C GLN A 43 -4.10 -0.93 -1.71
N LEU A 44 -3.76 -2.04 -1.04
CA LEU A 44 -3.33 -3.27 -1.70
C LEU A 44 -4.54 -3.93 -2.38
N ARG A 45 -4.42 -4.08 -3.69
CA ARG A 45 -5.37 -4.81 -4.52
C ARG A 45 -4.60 -5.65 -5.53
N ASP A 46 -4.81 -6.95 -5.47
CA ASP A 46 -4.27 -7.92 -6.42
C ASP A 46 -5.32 -9.01 -6.64
N LYS A 47 -5.95 -9.01 -7.82
CA LYS A 47 -7.03 -9.95 -8.16
C LYS A 47 -6.51 -11.32 -8.58
N ALA A 48 -5.24 -11.42 -8.97
CA ALA A 48 -4.63 -12.65 -9.44
C ALA A 48 -3.88 -13.38 -8.31
N ALA A 49 -3.53 -12.68 -7.24
CA ALA A 49 -2.86 -13.27 -6.08
C ALA A 49 -3.74 -14.30 -5.36
N SER A 50 -3.12 -15.42 -4.99
CA SER A 50 -3.70 -16.33 -3.99
C SER A 50 -3.77 -15.66 -2.62
N ALA A 51 -4.60 -16.19 -1.70
CA ALA A 51 -4.67 -15.71 -0.33
C ALA A 51 -3.31 -15.61 0.36
N ARG A 52 -2.47 -16.64 0.22
CA ARG A 52 -1.12 -16.66 0.80
C ARG A 52 -0.21 -15.61 0.15
N ALA A 53 -0.29 -15.43 -1.17
CA ALA A 53 0.50 -14.42 -1.87
C ALA A 53 0.09 -13.00 -1.44
N LEU A 54 -1.23 -12.73 -1.38
CA LEU A 54 -1.77 -11.44 -0.94
C LEU A 54 -1.36 -11.13 0.50
N LEU A 55 -1.43 -12.10 1.42
CA LEU A 55 -0.96 -11.94 2.80
C LEU A 55 0.53 -11.60 2.86
N ASN A 56 1.36 -12.29 2.08
CA ASN A 56 2.79 -12.00 2.02
C ASN A 56 3.07 -10.58 1.50
N GLN A 57 2.33 -10.12 0.48
CA GLN A 57 2.41 -8.74 -0.01
C GLN A 57 1.96 -7.76 1.09
N ALA A 58 0.81 -8.01 1.73
CA ALA A 58 0.27 -7.16 2.78
C ALA A 58 1.25 -6.99 3.94
N LEU A 59 1.92 -8.06 4.38
CA LEU A 59 2.91 -8.01 5.44
C LEU A 59 4.12 -7.13 5.07
N ARG A 60 4.65 -7.27 3.85
CA ARG A 60 5.76 -6.41 3.37
C ARG A 60 5.34 -4.94 3.26
N LEU A 61 4.17 -4.68 2.69
CA LEU A 61 3.65 -3.32 2.59
C LEU A 61 3.31 -2.75 3.97
N ARG A 62 2.94 -3.57 4.94
CA ARG A 62 2.65 -3.13 6.31
C ARG A 62 3.91 -2.67 7.03
N GLU A 63 5.03 -3.34 6.82
CA GLU A 63 6.34 -2.92 7.31
C GLU A 63 6.70 -1.54 6.72
N GLN A 64 6.73 -1.43 5.39
CA GLN A 64 7.02 -0.17 4.69
C GLN A 64 6.08 0.97 5.11
N THR A 65 4.77 0.76 5.09
CA THR A 65 3.80 1.82 5.44
C THR A 65 3.92 2.26 6.89
N ARG A 66 4.27 1.36 7.84
CA ARG A 66 4.51 1.73 9.24
C ARG A 66 5.71 2.66 9.40
N GLU A 67 6.82 2.37 8.72
CA GLU A 67 8.03 3.21 8.78
C GLU A 67 7.75 4.65 8.36
N TRP A 68 6.82 4.85 7.42
CA TRP A 68 6.46 6.17 6.89
C TRP A 68 5.21 6.79 7.52
N GLY A 69 4.61 6.16 8.53
CA GLY A 69 3.36 6.61 9.15
C GLY A 69 2.18 6.65 8.16
N ALA A 70 2.18 5.79 7.15
CA ALA A 70 1.15 5.68 6.14
C ALA A 70 0.09 4.63 6.51
N LEU A 71 -1.12 4.82 5.99
CA LEU A 71 -2.21 3.87 6.08
C LEU A 71 -2.05 2.77 5.02
N LEU A 72 -2.42 1.55 5.40
CA LEU A 72 -2.54 0.40 4.51
C LEU A 72 -3.97 -0.15 4.59
N PHE A 73 -4.60 -0.32 3.44
CA PHE A 73 -5.88 -1.00 3.27
C PHE A 73 -5.69 -2.25 2.41
N VAL A 74 -6.43 -3.32 2.70
CA VAL A 74 -6.47 -4.53 1.87
C VAL A 74 -7.86 -4.63 1.25
N ASN A 75 -7.92 -4.73 -0.08
CA ASN A 75 -9.18 -4.73 -0.82
C ASN A 75 -9.91 -6.09 -0.71
N ASP A 76 -11.17 -6.08 -0.29
CA ASP A 76 -12.14 -7.21 -0.25
C ASP A 76 -11.73 -8.46 0.55
N ARG A 77 -10.57 -8.45 1.21
CA ARG A 77 -9.98 -9.61 1.90
C ARG A 77 -9.80 -9.33 3.37
N PHE A 78 -10.92 -9.39 4.10
CA PHE A 78 -10.95 -9.20 5.57
C PHE A 78 -10.14 -10.27 6.32
N ASP A 79 -9.97 -11.45 5.72
CA ASP A 79 -9.23 -12.59 6.27
C ASP A 79 -7.70 -12.46 6.13
N VAL A 80 -7.22 -11.38 5.49
CA VAL A 80 -5.80 -11.07 5.23
C VAL A 80 -5.36 -9.86 6.03
#